data_AF-A0AA41FXK0-F1
#
_entry.id   AF-A0AA41FXK0-F1
#
_cell.length_a   1.000
_cell.length_b   1.000
_cell.length_c   1.000
_cell.angle_alpha   90.00
_cell.angle_beta   90.00
_cell.angle_gamma   90.00
#
_symmetry.space_group_name_H-M   'P 1'
#
loop_
_entity.id
_entity.type
_entity.pdbx_description
1 polymer ?
#
loop_
_entity_poly.entity_id
_entity_poly.type
_entity_poly.pdbx_seq_one_letter_code
_entity_poly.pdbx_strand_id
1 'polypeptide(L)' 'MRAEDVFGDVGIDSQIALETLAEPDPDVILRTDGMTSGANWTEIKSELQADPVASEITAVENGRIHPSPFDSAAPS' A
#
# COMPACT_ATOMS: atom_id res chain seq x y z
N MET A 1 13.26 16.17 1.21
CA MET A 1 12.31 15.39 0.38
C MET A 1 11.08 15.13 1.23
N ARG A 2 9.87 15.39 0.72
CA ARG A 2 8.60 15.08 1.40
C ARG A 2 7.97 13.91 0.64
N ALA A 3 7.26 13.04 1.34
CA ALA A 3 6.41 12.04 0.70
C ALA A 3 5.24 12.77 0.03
N GLU A 4 4.94 12.41 -1.21
CA GLU A 4 3.77 12.86 -1.94
C GLU A 4 2.70 11.78 -1.84
N ASP A 5 1.48 12.19 -1.49
CA ASP A 5 0.33 11.29 -1.49
C ASP A 5 -0.33 11.34 -2.87
N VAL A 6 -0.08 10.31 -3.67
CA VAL A 6 -0.59 10.18 -5.05
C VAL A 6 -2.09 9.87 -5.09
N PHE A 7 -2.73 9.59 -3.95
CA PHE A 7 -4.16 9.32 -3.83
C PHE A 7 -4.88 10.30 -2.89
N GLY A 8 -4.33 11.51 -2.71
CA GLY A 8 -4.89 12.51 -1.79
C GLY A 8 -6.32 13.00 -2.13
N ASP A 9 -6.84 12.70 -3.31
CA ASP A 9 -8.20 12.98 -3.76
C ASP A 9 -9.14 11.75 -3.76
N VAL A 10 -8.61 10.57 -3.45
CA VAL A 10 -9.38 9.32 -3.32
C VAL A 10 -9.98 9.22 -1.92
N GLY A 11 -11.29 8.97 -1.85
CA GLY A 11 -11.98 8.84 -0.57
C GLY A 11 -11.47 7.66 0.26
N ILE A 12 -11.42 7.84 1.58
CA ILE A 12 -11.15 6.75 2.54
C ILE A 12 -12.14 5.60 2.26
N ASP A 13 -11.66 4.35 2.32
CA ASP A 13 -12.38 3.11 1.99
C ASP A 13 -12.73 2.89 0.49
N SER A 14 -12.21 3.72 -0.42
CA SER A 14 -12.34 3.46 -1.86
C SER A 14 -11.53 2.23 -2.29
N GLN A 15 -12.10 1.43 -3.19
CA GLN A 15 -11.39 0.35 -3.86
C GLN A 15 -10.80 0.86 -5.18
N ILE A 16 -9.49 0.74 -5.34
CA ILE A 16 -8.79 1.00 -6.60
C ILE A 16 -8.25 -0.31 -7.19
N ALA A 17 -8.04 -0.33 -8.50
CA ALA A 17 -7.40 -1.44 -9.17
C ALA A 17 -5.88 -1.43 -8.92
N LEU A 18 -5.22 -2.58 -9.04
CA LEU A 18 -3.77 -2.68 -8.88
C LEU A 18 -3.02 -1.90 -9.95
N GLU A 19 -3.56 -1.84 -11.16
CA GLU A 19 -3.03 -1.06 -12.28
C GLU A 19 -3.05 0.44 -11.97
N THR A 20 -4.10 0.90 -11.28
CA THR A 20 -4.19 2.29 -10.80
C THR A 20 -3.19 2.57 -9.68
N LEU A 21 -2.86 1.57 -8.86
CA LEU A 21 -1.77 1.67 -7.88
C LEU A 21 -0.38 1.66 -8.55
N ALA A 22 -0.21 0.92 -9.63
CA ALA A 22 1.05 0.77 -10.34
C ALA A 22 1.39 1.96 -11.24
N GLU A 23 0.40 2.66 -11.81
CA GLU A 23 0.62 3.82 -12.68
C GLU A 23 1.47 4.95 -12.05
N PRO A 24 1.22 5.40 -10.81
CA PRO A 24 2.08 6.39 -10.16
C PRO A 24 3.39 5.80 -9.59
N ASP A 25 3.56 4.48 -9.63
CA ASP A 25 4.71 3.72 -9.14
C ASP A 25 5.25 4.19 -7.76
N PRO A 26 4.51 3.96 -6.67
CA PRO A 26 4.91 4.44 -5.35
C PRO A 26 6.21 3.79 -4.87
N ASP A 27 7.10 4.61 -4.30
CA ASP A 27 8.34 4.16 -3.63
C ASP A 27 8.10 3.41 -2.31
N VAL A 28 6.97 3.68 -1.65
CA VAL A 28 6.60 3.16 -0.33
C VAL A 28 5.10 2.91 -0.28
N ILE A 29 4.69 1.74 0.23
CA ILE A 29 3.28 1.42 0.50
C ILE A 29 3.08 1.28 2.02
N LEU A 30 2.15 2.06 2.57
CA LEU A 30 1.70 1.94 3.95
C LEU A 30 0.38 1.19 3.99
N ARG A 31 0.38 0.02 4.65
CA ARG A 31 -0.81 -0.82 4.77
C ARG A 31 -1.41 -0.67 6.17
N THR A 32 -2.55 0.02 6.25
CA THR A 32 -3.20 0.47 7.50
C THR A 32 -3.85 -0.63 8.32
N ASP A 33 -4.16 -1.80 7.73
CA ASP A 33 -4.63 -3.00 8.42
C ASP A 33 -3.48 -3.95 8.83
N GLY A 34 -2.24 -3.61 8.49
CA GLY A 34 -1.07 -4.48 8.64
C GLY A 34 -0.63 -4.74 10.09
N MET A 35 -1.16 -4.00 11.08
CA MET A 35 -0.91 -4.22 12.51
C MET A 35 -2.06 -4.91 13.26
N THR A 36 -3.12 -5.34 12.55
CA THR A 36 -4.26 -6.04 13.18
C THR A 36 -3.86 -7.46 13.59
N SER A 37 -4.46 -8.00 14.66
CA SER A 37 -4.11 -9.32 15.21
C SER A 37 -4.34 -10.51 14.25
N GLY A 38 -5.10 -10.29 13.17
CA GLY A 38 -5.34 -11.28 12.11
C GLY A 38 -4.47 -11.10 10.86
N ALA A 39 -3.67 -10.04 10.77
CA ALA A 39 -2.86 -9.78 9.59
C ALA A 39 -1.64 -10.72 9.53
N ASN A 40 -1.57 -11.55 8.50
CA ASN A 40 -0.37 -12.31 8.18
C ASN A 40 0.52 -11.51 7.25
N TRP A 41 1.45 -10.75 7.84
CA TRP A 41 2.30 -9.83 7.07
C TRP A 41 3.20 -10.53 6.05
N THR A 42 3.64 -11.75 6.36
CA THR A 42 4.45 -12.56 5.43
C THR A 42 3.63 -12.97 4.22
N GLU A 43 2.40 -13.40 4.43
CA GLU A 43 1.48 -13.80 3.36
C GLU A 43 1.10 -12.61 2.48
N ILE A 44 0.75 -11.46 3.07
CA ILE A 44 0.47 -10.22 2.34
C ILE A 44 1.62 -9.84 1.40
N LYS A 45 2.87 -9.89 1.89
CA LYS A 45 4.03 -9.60 1.05
C LYS A 45 4.19 -10.62 -0.06
N SER A 46 4.00 -11.90 0.24
CA SER A 46 4.08 -12.97 -0.74
C SER A 46 3.01 -12.85 -1.83
N GLU A 47 1.79 -12.43 -1.49
CA GLU A 47 0.72 -12.19 -2.45
C GLU A 47 1.06 -11.06 -3.40
N LEU A 48 1.55 -9.92 -2.88
CA LEU A 48 1.95 -8.78 -3.71
C LEU A 48 3.16 -9.10 -4.60
N GLN A 49 4.10 -9.92 -4.12
CA GLN A 49 5.24 -10.37 -4.92
C GLN A 49 4.85 -11.39 -6.00
N ALA A 50 3.78 -12.15 -5.80
CA ALA A 50 3.29 -13.15 -6.75
C ALA A 50 2.35 -12.57 -7.82
N ASP A 51 1.78 -11.39 -7.57
CA ASP A 51 0.87 -10.72 -8.50
C ASP A 51 1.65 -10.08 -9.65
N PRO A 52 1.26 -10.31 -10.93
CA PRO A 52 2.00 -9.84 -12.09
C PRO A 52 2.00 -8.31 -12.25
N VAL A 53 1.03 -7.60 -11.67
CA VAL A 53 0.96 -6.14 -11.72
C VAL A 53 1.62 -5.53 -10.49
N ALA A 54 1.30 -6.05 -9.30
CA ALA A 54 1.85 -5.51 -8.06
C ALA A 54 3.36 -5.71 -7.96
N SER A 55 3.90 -6.80 -8.51
CA SER A 55 5.34 -7.08 -8.49
C SER A 55 6.18 -6.10 -9.32
N GLU A 56 5.57 -5.33 -10.23
CA GLU A 56 6.26 -4.29 -11.01
C GLU A 56 6.35 -2.94 -10.26
N ILE A 57 5.70 -2.83 -9.10
CA ILE A 57 5.71 -1.60 -8.30
C ILE A 57 7.02 -1.48 -7.53
N THR A 58 7.69 -0.33 -7.61
CA THR A 58 8.97 -0.02 -6.95
C THR A 58 8.94 -0.33 -5.44
N ALA A 59 7.85 -0.02 -4.74
CA ALA A 59 7.69 -0.39 -3.34
C ALA A 59 7.70 -1.90 -3.10
N VAL A 60 7.09 -2.69 -3.98
CA VAL A 60 7.00 -4.16 -3.87
C VAL A 60 8.35 -4.79 -4.21
N GLU A 61 8.97 -4.39 -5.31
CA GLU A 61 10.30 -4.85 -5.73
C GLU A 61 11.35 -4.63 -4.64
N ASN A 62 11.35 -3.45 -4.02
CA ASN A 62 12.32 -3.08 -3.00
C ASN A 62 11.92 -3.50 -1.58
N GLY A 63 10.80 -4.20 -1.41
CA GLY A 63 10.31 -4.65 -0.11
C GLY A 63 9.92 -3.52 0.85
N ARG A 64 9.57 -2.34 0.32
CA ARG A 64 9.17 -1.11 1.03
C ARG A 64 7.66 -1.04 1.30
N ILE A 65 7.10 -2.19 1.63
CA ILE A 65 5.73 -2.32 2.11
C ILE A 65 5.82 -2.40 3.63
N HIS A 66 5.13 -1.50 4.31
CA HIS A 66 5.17 -1.37 5.77
C HIS A 66 3.78 -1.41 6.39
N PRO A 67 3.59 -2.13 7.50
CA PRO A 67 2.35 -2.06 8.24
C PRO A 67 2.30 -0.72 8.97
N SER A 68 1.15 -0.07 8.96
CA SER A 68 0.88 1.14 9.74
C SER A 68 -0.31 0.88 10.66
N PRO A 69 -0.38 1.48 11.85
CA PRO A 69 -1.66 1.56 12.54
C PRO A 69 -2.66 2.31 11.64
N PHE A 70 -3.91 1.83 11.60
CA PHE A 70 -5.02 2.64 11.11
C PHE A 70 -5.18 3.81 12.08
N ASP A 71 -4.77 5.00 11.65
CA ASP A 71 -4.95 6.22 12.43
C ASP A 71 -6.29 6.86 12.04
N SER A 72 -7.29 6.74 12.94
CA SER A 72 -8.60 7.36 12.76
C SER A 72 -8.57 8.89 12.92
N ALA A 73 -7.40 9.50 13.16
CA ALA A 73 -7.21 10.94 13.26
C ALA A 73 -6.65 11.60 11.99
N ALA A 74 -6.46 10.87 10.88
CA ALA A 74 -6.13 11.48 9.59
C ALA A 74 -7.26 12.47 9.19
N PRO A 75 -6.93 13.73 8.85
CA PRO A 75 -7.95 14.74 8.57
C PRO A 75 -8.79 14.34 7.35
N SER A 76 -10.11 14.46 7.52
CA SER A 76 -11.12 14.26 6.47
C SER A 76 -11.03 15.30 5.35
#